data_AF-A0A8T6V0Y3-F1
#
_entry.id   AF-A0A8T6V0Y3-F1
#
_cell.length_a   1.000
_cell.length_b   1.000
_cell.length_c   1.000
_cell.angle_alpha   90.00
_cell.angle_beta   90.00
_cell.angle_gamma   90.00
#
_symmetry.space_group_name_H-M   'P 1'
#
loop_
_entity.id
_entity.type
_entity.pdbx_description
1 polymer ?
#
loop_
_entity_poly.entity_id
_entity_poly.type
_entity_poly.pdbx_seq_one_letter_code
_entity_poly.pdbx_strand_id
1 'polypeptide(L)'
;VICEDKFTPPPSRYNPGSLLKKMEKTGIGTKATRANIIQTLYNRKYIRDRRIIVTDIGFEVLEVLKRYCPNVVSVKMTSRLEERMEKIQDGEEERKNVLTDAVDILKPVMEKLKEKDEIVGEQLSHAIKRARLKERIVGPCPDCGIGKLMILYSRKTGKRFIGCTSYFKGKCETSF
;
A
#
# COMPACT_ATOMS: atom_id res chain seq x y z
N VAL A 1 35.16 20.03 -28.56
CA VAL A 1 33.73 19.67 -28.39
C VAL A 1 33.67 18.66 -27.27
N ILE A 2 33.03 18.99 -26.16
CA ILE A 2 32.84 18.04 -25.05
C ILE A 2 31.61 17.22 -25.42
N CYS A 3 31.80 15.94 -25.72
CA CYS A 3 30.71 15.02 -26.00
C CYS A 3 30.22 14.45 -24.66
N GLU A 4 29.02 14.85 -24.24
CA GLU A 4 28.36 14.28 -23.06
C GLU A 4 27.45 13.13 -23.48
N ASP A 5 27.68 11.96 -22.89
CA ASP A 5 26.83 10.79 -23.07
C ASP A 5 25.44 11.04 -22.44
N LYS A 6 24.39 10.95 -23.25
CA LYS A 6 23.00 11.08 -22.79
C LYS A 6 22.34 9.71 -22.67
N PHE A 7 22.08 9.30 -21.43
CA PHE A 7 21.30 8.09 -21.14
C PHE A 7 19.81 8.42 -21.00
N THR A 8 18.94 7.48 -21.39
CA THR A 8 17.50 7.62 -21.17
C THR A 8 17.17 7.45 -19.68
N PRO A 9 16.58 8.46 -19.02
CA PRO A 9 16.17 8.33 -17.64
C PRO A 9 14.97 7.38 -17.51
N PRO A 10 14.80 6.71 -16.36
CA PRO A 10 13.62 5.92 -16.10
C PRO A 10 12.35 6.79 -16.06
N PRO A 11 11.16 6.21 -16.28
CA PRO A 11 9.91 6.94 -16.16
C PRO A 11 9.76 7.64 -14.81
N SER A 12 9.29 8.88 -14.84
CA SER A 12 9.02 9.63 -13.62
C SER A 12 7.92 8.98 -12.79
N ARG A 13 8.13 8.90 -11.48
CA ARG A 13 7.09 8.47 -10.53
C ARG A 13 5.90 9.43 -10.58
N TYR A 14 4.71 8.90 -10.33
CA TYR A 14 3.52 9.73 -10.16
C TYR A 14 3.65 10.65 -8.94
N ASN A 15 3.13 11.86 -9.06
CA ASN A 15 2.71 12.73 -7.96
C ASN A 15 1.17 12.75 -7.87
N PRO A 16 0.55 13.34 -6.83
CA PRO A 16 -0.91 13.35 -6.68
C PRO A 16 -1.68 13.86 -7.92
N GLY A 17 -1.22 14.95 -8.55
CA GLY A 17 -1.86 15.50 -9.74
C GLY A 17 -1.75 14.58 -10.96
N SER A 18 -0.57 14.00 -11.19
CA SER A 18 -0.37 13.06 -12.30
C SER A 18 -1.11 11.72 -12.09
N LEU A 19 -1.26 11.26 -10.84
CA LEU A 19 -2.05 10.08 -10.50
C LEU A 19 -3.54 10.36 -10.71
N LEU A 20 -4.02 11.53 -10.29
CA LEU A 20 -5.40 11.97 -10.53
C LEU A 20 -5.71 11.98 -12.03
N LYS A 21 -4.82 12.57 -12.84
CA LYS A 21 -4.96 12.58 -14.31
C LYS A 21 -4.94 11.17 -14.90
N LYS A 22 -4.14 10.25 -14.33
CA LYS A 22 -4.13 8.85 -14.74
C LYS A 22 -5.46 8.15 -14.41
N MET A 23 -5.99 8.35 -13.21
CA MET A 23 -7.28 7.81 -12.77
C MET A 23 -8.42 8.29 -13.68
N GLU A 24 -8.43 9.58 -14.01
CA GLU A 24 -9.37 10.19 -14.96
C GLU A 24 -9.29 9.53 -16.34
N LYS A 25 -8.08 9.41 -16.91
CA LYS A 25 -7.87 8.76 -18.22
C LYS A 25 -8.35 7.29 -18.23
N THR A 26 -8.28 6.61 -17.08
CA THR A 26 -8.71 5.21 -16.96
C THR A 26 -10.16 5.04 -16.50
N GLY A 27 -10.90 6.12 -16.29
CA GLY A 27 -12.29 6.04 -15.80
C GLY A 27 -12.42 5.49 -14.38
N ILE A 28 -11.41 5.68 -13.52
CA ILE A 28 -11.46 5.27 -12.10
C ILE A 28 -11.80 6.49 -11.24
N GLY A 29 -12.89 6.39 -10.49
CA GLY A 29 -13.42 7.47 -9.67
C GLY A 29 -13.97 8.64 -10.50
N THR A 30 -14.76 9.48 -9.84
CA THR A 30 -15.38 10.67 -10.41
C THR A 30 -14.58 11.92 -10.05
N LYS A 31 -14.97 13.08 -10.60
CA LYS A 31 -14.38 14.38 -10.26
C LYS A 31 -14.38 14.64 -8.74
N ALA A 32 -15.41 14.16 -8.03
CA ALA A 32 -15.56 14.35 -6.59
C ALA A 32 -14.78 13.32 -5.74
N THR A 33 -14.48 12.12 -6.25
CA THR A 33 -13.92 11.05 -5.42
C THR A 33 -12.40 10.88 -5.55
N ARG A 34 -11.79 11.22 -6.70
CA ARG A 34 -10.36 10.95 -6.97
C ARG A 34 -9.41 11.55 -5.94
N ALA A 35 -9.62 12.81 -5.55
CA ALA A 35 -8.78 13.46 -4.55
C ALA A 35 -8.84 12.74 -3.19
N ASN A 36 -10.05 12.36 -2.76
CA ASN A 36 -10.27 11.62 -1.51
C ASN A 36 -9.72 10.19 -1.55
N ILE A 37 -9.78 9.52 -2.71
CA ILE A 37 -9.16 8.20 -2.90
C ILE A 37 -7.65 8.31 -2.71
N ILE A 38 -6.99 9.26 -3.38
CA ILE A 38 -5.55 9.48 -3.26
C ILE A 38 -5.18 9.81 -1.81
N GLN A 39 -5.94 10.69 -1.16
CA GLN A 39 -5.70 11.04 0.25
C GLN A 39 -5.86 9.83 1.18
N THR A 40 -6.86 8.98 0.92
CA THR A 40 -7.06 7.73 1.68
C THR A 40 -5.85 6.80 1.58
N LEU A 41 -5.24 6.69 0.41
CA LEU A 41 -4.03 5.87 0.23
C LEU A 41 -2.84 6.39 1.08
N TYR A 42 -2.68 7.71 1.19
CA TYR A 42 -1.68 8.31 2.10
C TYR A 42 -2.03 8.11 3.57
N ASN A 43 -3.29 8.38 3.95
CA ASN A 43 -3.74 8.27 5.34
C ASN A 43 -3.60 6.85 5.88
N ARG A 44 -3.86 5.84 5.03
CA ARG A 44 -3.68 4.42 5.36
C ARG A 44 -2.24 3.92 5.18
N LYS A 45 -1.28 4.80 4.88
CA LYS A 45 0.14 4.51 4.68
C LYS A 45 0.42 3.46 3.59
N TYR A 46 -0.44 3.33 2.57
CA TYR A 46 -0.13 2.49 1.41
C TYR A 46 0.84 3.16 0.44
N ILE A 47 0.81 4.50 0.41
CA ILE A 47 1.75 5.32 -0.35
C ILE A 47 2.32 6.44 0.52
N ARG A 48 3.48 6.97 0.13
CA ARG A 48 4.16 8.09 0.79
C ARG A 48 4.93 8.95 -0.21
N ASP A 49 5.42 10.08 0.29
CA ASP A 49 6.21 11.10 -0.42
C ASP A 49 5.47 11.81 -1.57
N ARG A 50 5.95 13.00 -1.98
CA ARG A 50 5.35 13.77 -3.08
C ARG A 50 5.53 13.09 -4.44
N ARG A 51 6.70 12.49 -4.66
CA ARG A 51 6.94 11.53 -5.75
C ARG A 51 6.58 10.17 -5.20
N ILE A 52 5.36 9.72 -5.50
CA ILE A 52 4.69 8.60 -4.86
C ILE A 52 5.58 7.36 -4.83
N ILE A 53 5.78 6.84 -3.62
CA ILE A 53 6.41 5.57 -3.36
C ILE A 53 5.38 4.69 -2.66
N VAL A 54 5.19 3.47 -3.17
CA VAL A 54 4.38 2.45 -2.50
C VAL A 54 5.16 1.92 -1.31
N THR A 55 4.52 1.84 -0.15
CA THR A 55 5.14 1.31 1.07
C THR A 55 5.18 -0.22 1.03
N ASP A 56 5.96 -0.84 1.92
CA ASP A 56 5.98 -2.31 2.04
C ASP A 56 4.57 -2.88 2.30
N ILE A 57 3.75 -2.19 3.10
CA ILE A 57 2.36 -2.58 3.37
C ILE A 57 1.52 -2.45 2.09
N GLY A 58 1.67 -1.34 1.36
CA GLY A 58 0.95 -1.14 0.10
C GLY A 58 1.31 -2.20 -0.96
N PHE A 59 2.57 -2.59 -1.04
CA PHE A 59 3.02 -3.66 -1.93
C PHE A 59 2.43 -5.01 -1.54
N GLU A 60 2.49 -5.38 -0.25
CA GLU A 60 1.96 -6.67 0.21
C GLU A 60 0.45 -6.79 -0.04
N VAL A 61 -0.30 -5.73 0.28
CA VAL A 61 -1.75 -5.68 0.03
C VAL A 61 -2.04 -5.84 -1.46
N LEU A 62 -1.28 -5.16 -2.33
CA LEU A 62 -1.45 -5.30 -3.78
C LEU A 62 -1.13 -6.71 -4.27
N GLU A 63 -0.09 -7.36 -3.75
CA GLU A 63 0.27 -8.73 -4.13
C GLU A 63 -0.79 -9.74 -3.72
N VAL A 64 -1.30 -9.65 -2.48
CA VAL A 64 -2.41 -10.47 -1.99
C VAL A 64 -3.63 -10.29 -2.89
N LEU A 65 -4.03 -9.04 -3.13
CA LEU A 65 -5.22 -8.78 -3.95
C LEU A 65 -5.03 -9.22 -5.41
N LYS A 66 -3.84 -9.10 -5.99
CA LYS A 66 -3.55 -9.62 -7.34
C LYS A 66 -3.62 -11.15 -7.39
N ARG A 67 -3.17 -11.83 -6.34
CA ARG A 67 -3.14 -13.30 -6.29
C ARG A 67 -4.53 -13.90 -6.07
N TYR A 68 -5.28 -13.37 -5.11
CA TYR A 68 -6.54 -13.96 -4.67
C TYR A 68 -7.78 -13.27 -5.27
N CYS A 69 -7.67 -11.98 -5.63
CA CYS A 69 -8.79 -11.14 -6.08
C CYS A 69 -8.48 -10.37 -7.38
N PRO A 70 -7.92 -10.99 -8.44
CA PRO A 70 -7.42 -10.27 -9.62
C PRO A 70 -8.50 -9.45 -10.34
N ASN A 71 -9.75 -9.94 -10.35
CA ASN A 71 -10.87 -9.24 -10.97
C ASN A 71 -11.24 -7.95 -10.23
N VAL A 72 -11.08 -7.91 -8.90
CA VAL A 72 -11.44 -6.76 -8.06
C VAL A 72 -10.45 -5.61 -8.22
N VAL A 73 -9.16 -5.92 -8.44
CA VAL A 73 -8.11 -4.90 -8.69
C VAL A 73 -7.96 -4.51 -10.15
N SER A 74 -8.82 -5.03 -11.03
CA SER A 74 -8.78 -4.74 -12.46
C SER A 74 -9.33 -3.35 -12.76
N VAL A 75 -8.52 -2.51 -13.39
CA VAL A 75 -8.92 -1.17 -13.87
C VAL A 75 -10.20 -1.25 -14.72
N LYS A 76 -10.28 -2.24 -15.61
CA LYS A 76 -11.43 -2.42 -16.52
C LYS A 76 -12.71 -2.77 -15.78
N MET A 77 -12.62 -3.56 -14.71
CA MET A 77 -13.79 -3.92 -13.90
C MET A 77 -14.29 -2.70 -13.13
N THR A 78 -13.38 -1.97 -12.49
CA THR A 78 -13.72 -0.75 -11.75
C THR A 78 -14.31 0.32 -12.67
N SER A 79 -13.69 0.58 -13.83
CA SER A 79 -14.20 1.60 -14.76
C SER A 79 -15.57 1.24 -15.33
N ARG A 80 -15.83 -0.04 -15.61
CA ARG A 80 -17.14 -0.52 -16.06
C ARG A 80 -18.20 -0.31 -14.97
N LEU A 81 -17.86 -0.52 -13.70
CA LEU A 81 -18.78 -0.25 -12.61
C LEU A 81 -19.11 1.24 -12.52
N GLU A 82 -18.11 2.12 -12.60
CA GLU A 82 -18.31 3.58 -12.59
C GLU A 82 -19.23 4.03 -13.75
N GLU A 83 -19.01 3.53 -14.97
CA GLU A 83 -19.86 3.81 -16.13
C GLU A 83 -21.31 3.38 -15.92
N ARG A 84 -21.53 2.22 -15.28
CA ARG A 84 -22.90 1.74 -14.98
C ARG A 84 -23.58 2.57 -13.90
N MET A 85 -22.81 3.09 -12.94
CA MET A 85 -23.36 4.01 -11.94
C MET A 85 -23.80 5.34 -12.58
N GLU A 86 -23.07 5.81 -13.60
CA GLU A 86 -23.46 6.98 -14.42
C GLU A 86 -24.74 6.68 -15.21
N LYS A 87 -24.83 5.53 -15.88
CA LYS A 87 -26.07 5.11 -16.58
C LYS A 87 -27.28 4.98 -15.68
N ILE A 88 -27.12 4.57 -14.42
CA ILE A 88 -28.22 4.59 -13.43
C ILE A 88 -28.68 6.04 -13.18
N GLN A 89 -27.73 6.98 -13.07
CA GLN A 89 -28.04 8.39 -12.85
C GLN A 89 -28.79 9.00 -14.04
N ASP A 90 -28.46 8.59 -15.26
CA ASP A 90 -29.10 9.04 -16.50
C ASP A 90 -30.42 8.29 -16.81
N GLY A 91 -30.74 7.25 -16.04
CA GLY A 91 -31.95 6.42 -16.24
C GLY A 91 -31.83 5.37 -17.34
N GLU A 92 -30.62 5.10 -17.83
CA GLU A 92 -30.31 4.13 -18.90
C GLU A 92 -29.98 2.72 -18.39
N GLU A 93 -29.85 2.53 -17.07
CA GLU A 93 -29.55 1.24 -16.44
C GLU A 93 -30.32 1.08 -15.13
N GLU A 94 -30.81 -0.14 -14.87
CA GLU A 94 -31.52 -0.41 -13.63
C GLU A 94 -30.55 -0.77 -12.50
N ARG A 95 -30.72 -0.12 -11.35
CA ARG A 95 -29.96 -0.40 -10.12
C ARG A 95 -29.91 -1.89 -9.78
N LYS A 96 -31.01 -2.62 -9.98
CA LYS A 96 -31.11 -4.04 -9.66
C LYS A 96 -30.12 -4.88 -10.48
N ASN A 97 -29.96 -4.58 -11.76
CA ASN A 97 -29.04 -5.30 -12.65
C ASN A 97 -27.59 -5.10 -12.22
N VAL A 98 -27.21 -3.85 -11.90
CA VAL A 98 -25.85 -3.54 -11.44
C VAL A 98 -25.51 -4.24 -10.13
N LEU A 99 -26.47 -4.29 -9.20
CA LEU A 99 -26.30 -4.98 -7.92
C LEU A 99 -26.15 -6.50 -8.10
N THR A 100 -27.02 -7.14 -8.90
CA THR A 100 -26.92 -8.58 -9.17
C THR A 100 -25.57 -8.93 -9.78
N ASP A 101 -25.16 -8.21 -10.82
CA ASP A 101 -23.88 -8.45 -11.48
C ASP A 101 -22.67 -8.24 -10.54
N ALA A 102 -22.73 -7.21 -9.69
CA ALA A 102 -21.66 -6.97 -8.71
C ALA A 102 -21.56 -8.12 -7.70
N VAL A 103 -22.71 -8.63 -7.21
CA VAL A 103 -22.75 -9.78 -6.30
C VAL A 103 -22.20 -11.03 -6.98
N ASP A 104 -22.61 -11.31 -8.21
CA ASP A 104 -22.17 -12.49 -8.96
C ASP A 104 -20.65 -12.49 -9.23
N ILE A 105 -20.07 -11.30 -9.45
CA ILE A 105 -18.62 -11.15 -9.62
C ILE A 105 -17.89 -11.29 -8.28
N LEU A 106 -18.41 -10.67 -7.21
CA LEU A 106 -17.70 -10.59 -5.93
C LEU A 106 -17.81 -11.85 -5.09
N LYS A 107 -18.97 -12.52 -5.11
CA LYS A 107 -19.22 -13.72 -4.29
C LYS A 107 -18.15 -14.82 -4.47
N PRO A 108 -17.81 -15.29 -5.68
CA PRO A 108 -16.79 -16.33 -5.83
C PRO A 108 -15.39 -15.84 -5.45
N VAL A 109 -15.11 -14.54 -5.59
CA VAL A 109 -13.83 -13.96 -5.16
C VAL A 109 -13.74 -13.96 -3.63
N MET A 110 -14.81 -13.59 -2.95
CA MET A 110 -14.87 -13.58 -1.48
C MET A 110 -14.79 -14.98 -0.89
N GLU A 111 -15.43 -15.97 -1.51
CA GLU A 111 -15.34 -17.38 -1.10
C GLU A 111 -13.90 -17.89 -1.19
N LYS A 112 -13.22 -17.66 -2.33
CA LYS A 112 -11.80 -18.04 -2.51
C LYS A 112 -10.88 -17.33 -1.52
N LEU A 113 -11.13 -16.07 -1.22
CA LEU A 113 -10.34 -15.33 -0.25
C LEU A 113 -10.55 -15.90 1.16
N LYS A 114 -11.79 -16.24 1.52
CA LYS A 114 -12.15 -16.83 2.82
C LYS A 114 -11.51 -18.20 3.02
N GLU A 115 -11.42 -19.02 1.98
CA GLU A 115 -10.70 -20.30 2.03
C GLU A 115 -9.19 -20.16 2.34
N LYS A 116 -8.62 -18.98 2.11
CA LYS A 116 -7.20 -18.67 2.30
C LYS A 116 -6.97 -17.63 3.39
N ASP A 117 -7.96 -17.38 4.24
CA ASP A 117 -7.96 -16.30 5.22
C ASP A 117 -6.77 -16.39 6.18
N GLU A 118 -6.43 -17.59 6.68
CA GLU A 118 -5.27 -17.78 7.58
C GLU A 118 -3.95 -17.40 6.90
N ILE A 119 -3.73 -17.88 5.67
CA ILE A 119 -2.50 -17.64 4.91
C ILE A 119 -2.37 -16.15 4.57
N VAL A 120 -3.47 -15.54 4.12
CA VAL A 120 -3.53 -14.11 3.80
C VAL A 120 -3.31 -13.27 5.07
N GLY A 121 -3.93 -13.65 6.18
CA GLY A 121 -3.79 -13.00 7.48
C GLY A 121 -2.36 -13.05 7.99
N GLU A 122 -1.69 -14.20 7.89
CA GLU A 122 -0.29 -14.35 8.27
C GLU A 122 0.62 -13.46 7.41
N GLN A 123 0.45 -13.51 6.08
CA GLN A 123 1.23 -12.72 5.13
C GLN A 123 1.12 -11.21 5.42
N LEU A 124 -0.11 -10.70 5.58
CA LEU A 124 -0.36 -9.30 5.90
C LEU A 124 0.15 -8.92 7.29
N SER A 125 0.00 -9.80 8.29
CA SER A 125 0.52 -9.59 9.64
C SER A 125 2.05 -9.44 9.63
N HIS A 126 2.75 -10.28 8.85
CA HIS A 126 4.20 -10.17 8.67
C HIS A 126 4.60 -8.86 8.00
N ALA A 127 3.89 -8.41 6.96
CA ALA A 127 4.17 -7.12 6.35
C ALA A 127 3.99 -5.94 7.32
N ILE A 128 2.91 -5.94 8.12
CA ILE A 128 2.67 -4.89 9.12
C ILE A 128 3.76 -4.92 10.20
N LYS A 129 4.15 -6.09 10.71
CA LYS A 129 5.23 -6.23 11.69
C LYS A 129 6.56 -5.70 11.13
N ARG A 130 6.91 -6.06 9.89
CA ARG A 130 8.12 -5.59 9.20
C ARG A 130 8.11 -4.07 9.03
N ALA A 131 6.99 -3.50 8.58
CA ALA A 131 6.86 -2.05 8.40
C ALA A 131 7.01 -1.29 9.72
N ARG A 132 6.34 -1.75 10.80
CA ARG A 132 6.49 -1.18 12.15
C ARG A 132 7.92 -1.28 12.68
N LEU A 133 8.59 -2.40 12.40
CA LEU A 133 9.98 -2.59 12.80
C LEU A 133 10.90 -1.59 12.10
N LYS A 134 10.72 -1.37 10.79
CA LYS A 134 11.48 -0.39 10.02
C LYS A 134 11.27 1.04 10.54
N GLU A 135 10.03 1.42 10.88
CA GLU A 135 9.73 2.74 11.47
C GLU A 135 10.43 2.96 12.82
N ARG A 136 10.74 1.88 13.56
CA ARG A 136 11.47 1.97 14.83
C ARG A 136 12.98 2.05 14.69
N ILE A 137 13.53 1.76 13.50
CA ILE A 137 14.97 1.81 13.26
C ILE A 137 15.39 3.27 13.04
N VAL A 138 16.33 3.73 13.85
CA VAL A 138 16.89 5.07 13.76
C VAL A 138 18.06 5.10 12.76
N GLY A 139 18.88 4.06 12.75
CA GLY A 139 20.06 4.00 11.88
C GLY A 139 21.03 2.88 12.27
N PRO A 140 22.21 2.82 11.63
CA PRO A 140 23.28 1.92 12.05
C PRO A 140 23.79 2.30 13.46
N CYS A 141 24.20 1.30 14.24
CA CYS A 141 24.81 1.52 15.55
C CYS A 141 26.26 2.01 15.38
N PRO A 142 26.65 3.15 15.98
CA PRO A 142 28.00 3.68 15.85
C PRO A 142 29.04 2.81 16.57
N ASP A 143 28.66 2.13 17.66
CA ASP A 143 29.63 1.42 18.51
C ASP A 143 30.00 0.04 17.97
N CYS A 144 29.03 -0.73 17.47
CA CYS A 144 29.29 -2.08 16.98
C CYS A 144 29.39 -2.20 15.46
N GLY A 145 28.95 -1.19 14.69
CA GLY A 145 28.94 -1.19 13.22
C GLY A 145 28.05 -2.26 12.54
N ILE A 146 27.61 -3.29 13.27
CA ILE A 146 26.87 -4.46 12.77
C ILE A 146 25.37 -4.34 13.08
N GLY A 147 25.04 -3.80 14.25
CA GLY A 147 23.66 -3.63 14.70
C GLY A 147 23.01 -2.35 14.20
N LYS A 148 21.70 -2.24 14.39
CA LYS A 148 20.92 -1.02 14.14
C LYS A 148 20.38 -0.46 15.45
N LEU A 149 20.37 0.85 15.61
CA LEU A 149 19.70 1.53 16.72
C LEU A 149 18.18 1.49 16.48
N MET A 150 17.44 1.14 17.53
CA MET A 150 15.99 0.97 17.48
C MET A 150 15.32 1.58 18.70
N ILE A 151 14.14 2.18 18.50
CA ILE A 151 13.29 2.67 19.60
C ILE A 151 12.60 1.49 20.28
N LEU A 152 12.92 1.29 21.56
CA LEU A 152 12.39 0.27 22.46
C LEU A 152 11.57 0.90 23.58
N TYR A 153 10.83 0.07 24.32
CA TYR A 153 10.00 0.49 25.44
C TYR A 153 10.35 -0.33 26.68
N SER A 154 10.60 0.33 27.80
CA SER A 154 10.88 -0.34 29.07
C SER A 154 9.66 -1.10 29.56
N ARG A 155 9.82 -2.39 29.87
CA ARG A 155 8.74 -3.21 30.44
C ARG A 155 8.31 -2.74 31.84
N LYS A 156 9.22 -2.12 32.60
CA LYS A 156 8.96 -1.65 33.97
C LYS A 156 8.30 -0.28 34.00
N THR A 157 8.77 0.65 33.16
CA THR A 157 8.38 2.06 33.24
C THR A 157 7.56 2.55 32.06
N GLY A 158 7.45 1.76 30.99
CA GLY A 158 6.77 2.16 29.75
C GLY A 158 7.47 3.25 28.93
N LYS A 159 8.55 3.85 29.45
CA LYS A 159 9.30 4.91 28.78
C LYS A 159 10.04 4.39 27.54
N ARG A 160 10.15 5.24 26.53
CA ARG A 160 10.93 4.98 25.31
C ARG A 160 12.42 5.16 25.58
N PHE A 161 13.23 4.30 24.98
CA PHE A 161 14.69 4.37 24.99
C PHE A 161 15.23 3.83 23.65
N ILE A 162 16.47 4.15 23.30
CA ILE A 162 17.12 3.66 22.08
C ILE A 162 18.04 2.50 22.45
N GLY A 163 17.95 1.37 21.76
CA GLY A 163 18.83 0.23 21.98
C GLY A 163 19.36 -0.35 20.68
N CYS A 164 20.56 -0.92 20.72
CA CYS A 164 21.10 -1.66 19.59
C CYS A 164 20.41 -3.03 19.43
N THR A 165 20.08 -3.43 18.20
CA THR A 165 19.53 -4.78 17.92
C THR A 165 20.44 -5.93 18.34
N SER A 166 21.75 -5.68 18.39
CA SER A 166 22.75 -6.66 18.80
C SER A 166 22.88 -6.81 20.32
N TYR A 167 22.19 -5.94 21.08
CA TYR A 167 22.15 -6.00 22.55
C TYR A 167 21.62 -7.32 23.06
N PHE A 168 20.47 -7.77 22.54
CA PHE A 168 19.86 -9.05 22.92
C PHE A 168 20.66 -10.29 22.50
N LYS A 169 21.68 -10.11 21.65
CA LYS A 169 22.59 -11.20 21.22
C LYS A 169 23.91 -11.20 22.00
N GLY A 170 24.07 -10.31 23.00
CA GLY A 170 25.30 -10.17 23.77
C GLY A 170 26.50 -9.64 22.98
N LYS A 171 26.26 -9.02 21.81
CA LYS A 171 27.32 -8.54 20.90
C LYS A 171 27.53 -7.03 20.95
N CYS A 172 26.77 -6.31 21.78
CA CYS A 172 26.79 -4.86 21.90
C CYS A 172 26.09 -4.46 23.20
N GLU A 173 26.55 -3.43 23.90
CA GLU A 173 25.93 -2.96 25.15
C GLU A 173 25.26 -1.58 24.99
N THR A 174 25.26 -1.04 23.77
CA THR A 174 24.75 0.30 23.47
C THR A 174 23.25 0.43 23.71
N SER A 175 22.89 1.28 24.68
CA SER A 175 21.53 1.77 24.92
C SER A 175 21.56 3.21 25.44
N PHE A 176 20.58 4.03 25.03
CA PHE A 176 20.39 5.43 25.43
C PHE A 176 18.98 5.63 25.99
#